data_AF-A0A954ZK68-F1
#
_entry.id   AF-A0A954ZK68-F1
#
_cell.length_a   1.000
_cell.length_b   1.000
_cell.length_c   1.000
_cell.angle_alpha   90.00
_cell.angle_beta   90.00
_cell.angle_gamma   90.00
#
_symmetry.space_group_name_H-M   'P 1'
#
loop_
_entity.id
_entity.type
_entity.pdbx_description
1 polymer ?
#
loop_
_entity_poly.entity_id
_entity_poly.type
_entity_poly.pdbx_seq_one_letter_code
_entity_poly.pdbx_strand_id
1 'polypeptide(L)'
;MTTIRSTTSQPQKTQAQPLRAAVVTWLVERRAVIDAQPELGLDAKSKKPVELRIAFEGDTTPTAEFVDPATNRSHPIELTAPRVTFVDAEPYTHVEIASAHETILSATLRITESSAKLLYARTGLLARLGIRGGRYPSPIFS
;
A
#
# COMPACT_ATOMS: atom_id res chain seq x y z
N MET A 1 -42.86 44.82 -16.70
CA MET A 1 -42.84 43.69 -15.76
C MET A 1 -41.66 42.82 -16.12
N THR A 2 -40.57 42.92 -15.36
CA THR A 2 -39.32 42.19 -15.65
C THR A 2 -39.06 41.23 -14.49
N THR A 3 -39.31 39.95 -14.70
CA THR A 3 -39.09 38.91 -13.68
C THR A 3 -37.65 38.40 -13.80
N ILE A 4 -36.83 38.73 -12.80
CA ILE A 4 -35.48 38.19 -12.62
C ILE A 4 -35.63 36.77 -12.07
N ARG A 5 -35.14 35.77 -12.79
CA ARG A 5 -35.03 34.38 -12.29
C ARG A 5 -33.73 34.25 -11.51
N SER A 6 -33.85 34.18 -10.19
CA SER A 6 -32.76 33.80 -9.29
C SER A 6 -32.43 32.33 -9.50
N THR A 7 -31.27 32.04 -10.10
CA THR A 7 -30.69 30.70 -10.10
C THR A 7 -30.08 30.43 -8.73
N THR A 8 -30.75 29.61 -7.92
CA THR A 8 -30.21 29.07 -6.67
C THR A 8 -29.14 28.04 -7.02
N SER A 9 -27.87 28.41 -6.88
CA SER A 9 -26.74 27.47 -6.96
C SER A 9 -26.83 26.49 -5.79
N GLN A 10 -27.17 25.23 -6.07
CA GLN A 10 -27.03 24.14 -5.10
C GLN A 10 -25.53 23.98 -4.76
N PRO A 11 -25.16 23.77 -3.49
CA PRO A 11 -23.80 23.41 -3.15
C PRO A 11 -23.49 22.05 -3.78
N GLN A 12 -22.57 22.03 -4.74
CA GLN A 12 -21.96 20.79 -5.23
C GLN A 12 -21.35 20.09 -4.02
N LYS A 13 -21.90 18.92 -3.65
CA LYS A 13 -21.18 17.98 -2.79
C LYS A 13 -19.89 17.63 -3.53
N THR A 14 -18.76 18.10 -3.03
CA THR A 14 -17.44 17.67 -3.49
C THR A 14 -17.34 16.18 -3.19
N GLN A 15 -17.62 15.34 -4.18
CA GLN A 15 -17.45 13.89 -4.05
C GLN A 15 -15.97 13.61 -3.81
N ALA A 16 -15.66 12.86 -2.75
CA ALA A 16 -14.31 12.39 -2.51
C ALA A 16 -13.87 11.51 -3.70
N GLN A 17 -12.76 11.88 -4.35
CA GLN A 17 -12.24 11.09 -5.46
C GLN A 17 -11.74 9.73 -4.95
N PRO A 18 -11.96 8.64 -5.70
CA PRO A 18 -11.50 7.32 -5.31
C PRO A 18 -9.96 7.27 -5.37
N LEU A 19 -9.36 6.53 -4.43
CA LEU A 19 -7.92 6.39 -4.35
C LEU A 19 -7.43 5.53 -5.51
N ARG A 20 -6.39 6.00 -6.20
CA ARG A 20 -5.75 5.27 -7.29
C ARG A 20 -4.25 5.06 -7.11
N ALA A 21 -3.60 5.81 -6.23
CA ALA A 21 -2.18 5.65 -5.96
C ALA A 21 -1.89 5.64 -4.47
N ALA A 22 -0.99 4.77 -4.03
CA ALA A 22 -0.46 4.77 -2.66
C ALA A 22 0.77 3.87 -2.50
N VAL A 23 1.44 4.06 -1.36
CA VAL A 23 2.42 3.13 -0.82
C VAL A 23 1.93 2.55 0.50
N VAL A 24 1.90 1.22 0.59
CA VAL A 24 1.64 0.50 1.84
C VAL A 24 2.95 -0.05 2.37
N THR A 25 3.29 0.30 3.61
CA THR A 25 4.58 -0.03 4.23
C THR A 25 4.41 -0.88 5.48
N TRP A 26 5.10 -2.02 5.55
CA TRP A 26 5.25 -2.82 6.76
C TRP A 26 6.66 -2.66 7.34
N LEU A 27 6.74 -2.46 8.65
CA LEU A 27 8.01 -2.56 9.38
C LEU A 27 8.28 -4.02 9.72
N VAL A 28 9.26 -4.61 9.06
CA VAL A 28 9.66 -6.01 9.21
C VAL A 28 10.90 -6.07 10.09
N GLU A 29 10.90 -7.00 11.03
CA GLU A 29 12.06 -7.23 11.90
C GLU A 29 13.28 -7.63 11.04
N ARG A 30 14.41 -6.97 11.28
CA ARG A 30 15.59 -7.06 10.41
C ARG A 30 16.17 -8.47 10.38
N ARG A 31 16.27 -9.13 11.54
CA ARG A 31 16.79 -10.50 11.62
C ARG A 31 15.95 -11.45 10.77
N ALA A 32 14.62 -11.33 10.80
CA ALA A 32 13.72 -12.14 9.99
C ALA A 32 13.96 -11.95 8.47
N VAL A 33 14.29 -10.73 8.03
CA VAL A 33 14.67 -10.48 6.62
C VAL A 33 16.04 -11.07 6.31
N ILE A 34 17.04 -10.89 7.18
CA ILE A 34 18.39 -11.47 6.99
C ILE A 34 18.33 -13.00 6.89
N ASP A 35 17.56 -13.64 7.78
CA ASP A 35 17.47 -15.09 7.84
C ASP A 35 16.77 -15.66 6.60
N ALA A 36 15.80 -14.93 6.04
CA ALA A 36 15.03 -15.35 4.87
C ALA A 36 15.66 -14.94 3.54
N GLN A 37 16.42 -13.84 3.50
CA GLN A 37 16.99 -13.20 2.31
C GLN A 37 18.45 -12.75 2.58
N PRO A 38 19.38 -13.68 2.89
CA PRO A 38 20.75 -13.36 3.28
C PRO A 38 21.54 -12.61 2.19
N GLU A 39 21.20 -12.82 0.92
CA GLU A 39 21.82 -12.19 -0.25
C GLU A 39 21.65 -10.67 -0.30
N LEU A 40 20.68 -10.11 0.44
CA LEU A 40 20.48 -8.66 0.51
C LEU A 40 21.65 -7.94 1.22
N GLY A 41 22.46 -8.67 2.00
CA GLY A 41 23.66 -8.12 2.64
C GLY A 41 23.35 -7.05 3.69
N LEU A 42 22.22 -7.17 4.39
CA LEU A 42 21.79 -6.23 5.42
C LEU A 42 22.70 -6.30 6.66
N ASP A 43 23.03 -5.13 7.24
CA ASP A 43 23.84 -5.07 8.47
C ASP A 43 23.04 -5.60 9.68
N ALA A 44 23.44 -6.76 10.19
CA ALA A 44 22.83 -7.41 11.35
C ALA A 44 22.97 -6.63 12.67
N LYS A 45 23.85 -5.62 12.75
CA LYS A 45 24.03 -4.80 13.96
C LYS A 45 23.02 -3.66 14.07
N SER A 46 22.40 -3.27 12.96
CA SER A 46 21.40 -2.21 12.95
C SER A 46 20.13 -2.64 13.69
N LYS A 47 19.60 -1.73 14.54
CA LYS A 47 18.31 -1.92 15.22
C LYS A 47 17.12 -1.40 14.42
N LYS A 48 17.36 -0.75 13.28
CA LYS A 48 16.27 -0.21 12.44
C LYS A 48 15.57 -1.37 11.71
N PRO A 49 14.22 -1.48 11.77
CA PRO A 49 13.50 -2.47 10.98
C PRO A 49 13.72 -2.24 9.49
N VAL A 50 13.53 -3.29 8.70
CA VAL A 50 13.48 -3.20 7.22
C VAL A 50 12.05 -2.84 6.84
N GLU A 51 11.89 -2.00 5.83
CA GLU A 51 10.57 -1.62 5.34
C GLU A 51 10.21 -2.48 4.14
N LEU A 52 9.12 -3.24 4.20
CA LEU A 52 8.48 -3.81 3.01
C LEU A 52 7.51 -2.78 2.46
N ARG A 53 7.78 -2.25 1.27
CA ARG A 53 6.92 -1.28 0.59
C ARG A 53 6.25 -1.93 -0.61
N ILE A 54 4.96 -1.70 -0.75
CA ILE A 54 4.18 -2.06 -1.94
C ILE A 54 3.53 -0.79 -2.47
N ALA A 55 3.90 -0.37 -3.68
CA ALA A 55 3.35 0.81 -4.33
C ALA A 55 2.44 0.41 -5.50
N PHE A 56 1.37 1.16 -5.70
CA PHE A 56 0.48 1.03 -6.85
C PHE A 56 0.02 2.41 -7.31
N GLU A 57 -0.24 2.55 -8.61
CA GLU A 57 -0.76 3.80 -9.21
C GLU A 57 -1.62 3.48 -10.44
N GLY A 58 -2.94 3.60 -10.31
CA GLY A 58 -3.91 3.39 -11.39
C GLY A 58 -3.69 2.06 -12.10
N ASP A 59 -3.45 2.13 -13.41
CA ASP A 59 -3.21 0.98 -14.28
C ASP A 59 -1.72 0.64 -14.45
N THR A 60 -0.82 1.29 -13.71
CA THR A 60 0.62 1.00 -13.76
C THR A 60 0.94 -0.29 -13.03
N THR A 61 2.01 -0.96 -13.46
CA THR A 61 2.52 -2.15 -12.80
C THR A 61 2.92 -1.80 -11.36
N PRO A 62 2.32 -2.42 -10.34
CA PRO A 62 2.69 -2.17 -8.96
C PRO A 62 4.11 -2.65 -8.70
N THR A 63 4.76 -2.04 -7.72
CA THR A 63 6.12 -2.38 -7.31
C THR A 63 6.14 -2.87 -5.88
N ALA A 64 7.12 -3.73 -5.56
CA ALA A 64 7.42 -4.13 -4.20
C ALA A 64 8.93 -4.05 -3.97
N GLU A 65 9.34 -3.64 -2.78
CA GLU A 65 10.76 -3.53 -2.42
C GLU A 65 10.96 -3.72 -0.92
N PHE A 66 12.16 -4.19 -0.54
CA PHE A 66 12.69 -3.94 0.79
C PHE A 66 13.53 -2.67 0.78
N VAL A 67 13.24 -1.75 1.69
CA VAL A 67 14.09 -0.58 1.95
C VAL A 67 14.80 -0.79 3.27
N ASP A 68 16.12 -0.63 3.28
CA ASP A 68 16.95 -0.63 4.49
C ASP A 68 17.12 0.81 5.00
N PRO A 69 16.44 1.23 6.09
CA PRO A 69 16.56 2.60 6.60
C PRO A 69 17.89 2.89 7.30
N ALA A 70 18.78 1.91 7.45
CA ALA A 70 20.13 2.09 7.96
C ALA A 70 21.08 2.59 6.86
N THR A 71 20.90 2.12 5.63
CA THR A 71 21.76 2.44 4.47
C THR A 71 21.04 3.23 3.39
N ASN A 72 19.71 3.40 3.52
CA ASN A 72 18.80 3.95 2.52
C ASN A 72 18.86 3.22 1.17
N ARG A 73 19.23 1.94 1.18
CA ARG A 73 19.25 1.09 -0.02
C ARG A 73 17.89 0.45 -0.23
N SER A 74 17.48 0.36 -1.49
CA SER A 74 16.31 -0.40 -1.91
C SER A 74 16.73 -1.71 -2.58
N HIS A 75 15.94 -2.75 -2.34
CA HIS A 75 16.07 -4.08 -2.90
C HIS A 75 14.72 -4.46 -3.54
N PRO A 76 14.58 -4.35 -4.88
CA PRO A 76 13.35 -4.68 -5.58
C PRO A 76 12.95 -6.14 -5.39
N ILE A 77 11.65 -6.38 -5.28
CA ILE A 77 11.03 -7.69 -5.17
C ILE A 77 10.29 -7.95 -6.48
N GLU A 78 10.70 -8.98 -7.22
CA GLU A 78 10.04 -9.33 -8.49
C GLU A 78 8.59 -9.78 -8.25
N LEU A 79 7.67 -9.13 -8.96
CA LEU A 79 6.25 -9.47 -8.99
C LEU A 79 5.92 -10.09 -10.35
N THR A 80 5.56 -11.36 -10.38
CA THR A 80 5.25 -12.05 -11.63
C THR A 80 3.84 -11.71 -12.10
N ALA A 81 3.73 -10.93 -13.19
CA ALA A 81 2.47 -10.55 -13.83
C ALA A 81 1.40 -10.04 -12.84
N PRO A 82 1.70 -9.00 -12.04
CA PRO A 82 0.75 -8.50 -11.05
C PRO A 82 -0.46 -7.85 -11.73
N ARG A 83 -1.65 -8.10 -11.19
CA ARG A 83 -2.90 -7.46 -11.56
C ARG A 83 -3.42 -6.66 -10.39
N VAL A 84 -3.76 -5.39 -10.63
CA VAL A 84 -4.40 -4.51 -9.65
C VAL A 84 -5.90 -4.50 -9.90
N THR A 85 -6.70 -4.57 -8.84
CA THR A 85 -8.16 -4.42 -8.89
C THR A 85 -8.59 -3.42 -7.83
N PHE A 86 -9.43 -2.46 -8.22
CA PHE A 86 -10.05 -1.50 -7.32
C PHE A 86 -11.54 -1.79 -7.20
N VAL A 87 -12.06 -1.78 -5.97
CA VAL A 87 -13.49 -1.85 -5.68
C VAL A 87 -13.85 -0.65 -4.82
N ASP A 88 -14.64 0.25 -5.39
CA ASP A 88 -15.06 1.47 -4.70
C ASP A 88 -16.48 1.31 -4.14
N ALA A 89 -16.64 1.63 -2.86
CA ALA A 89 -17.91 1.67 -2.15
C ALA A 89 -17.86 2.80 -1.13
N GLU A 90 -18.29 4.00 -1.51
CA GLU A 90 -18.15 5.23 -0.71
C GLU A 90 -18.56 5.02 0.76
N PRO A 91 -17.74 5.44 1.76
CA PRO A 91 -16.48 6.20 1.65
C PRO A 91 -15.22 5.31 1.55
N TYR A 92 -15.32 4.09 1.03
CA TYR A 92 -14.23 3.12 1.03
C TYR A 92 -13.72 2.81 -0.39
N THR A 93 -12.42 2.58 -0.48
CA THR A 93 -11.79 1.94 -1.65
C THR A 93 -11.05 0.71 -1.16
N HIS A 94 -11.34 -0.42 -1.76
CA HIS A 94 -10.57 -1.65 -1.61
C HIS A 94 -9.62 -1.80 -2.80
N VAL A 95 -8.37 -2.14 -2.52
CA VAL A 95 -7.37 -2.47 -3.54
C VAL A 95 -6.87 -3.88 -3.29
N GLU A 96 -6.85 -4.68 -4.35
CA GLU A 96 -6.21 -5.99 -4.38
C GLU A 96 -5.14 -6.01 -5.46
N ILE A 97 -3.94 -6.44 -5.09
CA ILE A 97 -2.86 -6.77 -6.02
C ILE A 97 -2.65 -8.27 -5.92
N ALA A 98 -2.79 -8.97 -7.04
CA ALA A 98 -2.62 -10.42 -7.10
C ALA A 98 -1.69 -10.81 -8.26
N SER A 99 -1.00 -11.93 -8.08
CA SER A 99 -0.37 -12.70 -9.16
C SER A 99 -1.23 -13.93 -9.44
N ALA A 100 -0.94 -14.68 -10.51
CA ALA A 100 -1.70 -15.84 -10.95
C ALA A 100 -1.97 -16.90 -9.85
N HIS A 101 -1.17 -16.93 -8.79
CA HIS A 101 -1.25 -17.95 -7.73
C HIS A 101 -1.39 -17.39 -6.31
N GLU A 102 -1.37 -16.07 -6.11
CA GLU A 102 -1.37 -15.50 -4.76
C GLU A 102 -1.83 -14.03 -4.70
N THR A 103 -2.35 -13.64 -3.53
CA THR A 103 -2.59 -12.24 -3.19
C THR A 103 -1.31 -11.60 -2.67
N ILE A 104 -0.80 -10.59 -3.40
CA ILE A 104 0.36 -9.79 -3.01
C ILE A 104 -0.03 -8.74 -1.96
N LEU A 105 -1.11 -8.00 -2.22
CA LEU A 105 -1.66 -6.96 -1.35
C LEU A 105 -3.19 -7.09 -1.34
N SER A 106 -3.78 -6.91 -0.18
CA SER A 106 -5.21 -6.62 -0.07
C SER A 106 -5.38 -5.58 1.03
N ALA A 107 -5.90 -4.42 0.66
CA ALA A 107 -6.00 -3.26 1.54
C ALA A 107 -7.33 -2.53 1.38
N THR A 108 -7.87 -2.06 2.49
CA THR A 108 -9.10 -1.26 2.53
C THR A 108 -8.80 0.09 3.15
N LEU A 109 -9.20 1.13 2.44
CA LEU A 109 -8.99 2.52 2.85
C LEU A 109 -10.33 3.21 3.00
N ARG A 110 -10.43 4.05 4.02
CA ARG A 110 -11.51 5.03 4.13
C ARG A 110 -11.01 6.35 3.56
N ILE A 111 -11.73 6.86 2.57
CA ILE A 111 -11.47 8.13 1.92
C ILE A 111 -12.43 9.17 2.49
N THR A 112 -11.89 10.30 2.90
CA THR A 112 -12.63 11.52 3.23
C THR A 112 -12.22 12.62 2.25
N GLU A 113 -12.94 13.75 2.25
CA GLU A 113 -12.65 14.88 1.36
C GLU A 113 -11.19 15.36 1.43
N SER A 114 -10.53 15.19 2.57
CA SER A 114 -9.19 15.72 2.86
C SER A 114 -8.15 14.65 3.21
N SER A 115 -8.52 13.38 3.32
CA SER A 115 -7.58 12.34 3.78
C SER A 115 -7.97 10.93 3.35
N ALA A 116 -7.00 10.04 3.27
CA ALA A 116 -7.22 8.61 3.20
C ALA A 116 -6.64 7.95 4.47
N LYS A 117 -7.40 7.03 5.06
CA LYS A 117 -6.99 6.26 6.23
C LYS A 117 -7.01 4.78 5.90
N LEU A 118 -5.87 4.13 6.08
CA LEU A 118 -5.79 2.67 6.01
C LEU A 118 -6.57 2.04 7.17
N LEU A 119 -7.58 1.22 6.84
CA LEU A 119 -8.34 0.47 7.84
C LEU A 119 -7.77 -0.93 8.03
N TYR A 120 -7.30 -1.51 6.92
CA TYR A 120 -6.84 -2.87 6.85
C TYR A 120 -5.82 -2.99 5.72
N ALA A 121 -4.74 -3.73 5.95
CA ALA A 121 -3.94 -4.28 4.88
C ALA A 121 -3.31 -5.61 5.29
N ARG A 122 -3.27 -6.54 4.34
CA ARG A 122 -2.51 -7.79 4.41
C ARG A 122 -1.61 -7.92 3.20
N THR A 123 -0.52 -8.65 3.36
CA THR A 123 0.36 -9.02 2.25
C THR A 123 0.72 -10.51 2.32
N GLY A 124 0.67 -11.19 1.17
CA GLY A 124 1.18 -12.55 1.02
C GLY A 124 2.70 -12.61 0.82
N LEU A 125 3.35 -11.48 0.52
CA LEU A 125 4.77 -11.44 0.19
C LEU A 125 5.68 -11.94 1.31
N LEU A 126 5.34 -11.68 2.57
CA LEU A 126 6.13 -12.16 3.70
C LEU A 126 6.23 -13.69 3.71
N ALA A 127 5.11 -14.38 3.47
CA ALA A 127 5.08 -15.84 3.41
C ALA A 127 5.87 -16.36 2.19
N ARG A 128 5.65 -15.74 1.02
CA ARG A 128 6.36 -16.08 -0.23
C ARG A 128 7.88 -15.95 -0.11
N LEU A 129 8.34 -14.90 0.56
CA LEU A 129 9.76 -14.61 0.78
C LEU A 129 10.34 -15.40 1.96
N GLY A 130 9.58 -16.33 2.55
CA GLY A 130 10.05 -17.15 3.66
C GLY A 130 10.23 -16.39 4.99
N ILE A 131 9.72 -15.15 5.09
CA ILE A 131 9.81 -14.33 6.30
C ILE A 131 8.76 -14.82 7.29
N ARG A 132 9.22 -15.56 8.31
CA ARG A 132 8.34 -16.22 9.27
C ARG A 132 7.88 -15.28 10.40
N GLY A 133 6.56 -15.20 10.55
CA GLY A 133 5.82 -15.15 11.82
C GLY A 133 6.37 -14.28 12.94
N GLY A 134 6.29 -12.96 12.77
CA GLY A 134 6.34 -11.98 13.87
C GLY A 134 5.04 -11.17 13.95
N ARG A 135 4.73 -10.58 15.11
CA ARG A 135 3.73 -9.50 15.18
C ARG A 135 4.38 -8.24 14.63
N TYR A 136 4.18 -7.97 13.34
CA TYR A 136 4.61 -6.72 12.75
C TYR A 136 3.66 -5.59 13.14
N PRO A 137 4.15 -4.35 13.31
CA PRO A 137 3.29 -3.19 13.48
C PRO A 137 2.26 -3.11 12.35
N SER A 138 1.12 -2.47 12.64
CA SER A 138 0.15 -2.15 11.61
C SER A 138 0.82 -1.37 10.47
N PRO A 139 0.51 -1.70 9.20
CA PRO A 139 1.13 -1.04 8.08
C PRO A 139 0.79 0.45 8.05
N ILE A 140 1.73 1.21 7.50
CA ILE A 140 1.62 2.65 7.29
C ILE A 140 1.17 2.88 5.85
N PHE A 141 0.36 3.91 5.66
CA PHE A 141 -0.13 4.37 4.37
C PHE A 141 0.37 5.78 4.10
N SER A 142 0.87 6.01 2.89
CA SER A 142 1.35 7.31 2.39
C SER A 142 1.06 7.49 0.91
#